data_AF-A0A1I0W9D1-F1
#
_entry.id   AF-A0A1I0W9D1-F1
#
_cell.length_a   1.000
_cell.length_b   1.000
_cell.length_c   1.000
_cell.angle_alpha   90.00
_cell.angle_beta   90.00
_cell.angle_gamma   90.00
#
_symmetry.space_group_name_H-M   'P 1'
#
loop_
_entity.id
_entity.type
_entity.pdbx_description
1 polymer ?
#
loop_
_entity_poly.entity_id
_entity_poly.type
_entity_poly.pdbx_seq_one_letter_code
_entity_poly.pdbx_strand_id
1 'polypeptide(L)' 'MSKKQNKINPKDSRNIAEKDYEPSQYRGSTQFEQGMAETHEQVSDDYKEGTIDRKLEK' A
#
# COMPACT_ATOMS: atom_id res chain seq x y z
N MET A 1 -5.47 8.93 33.07
CA MET A 1 -5.63 9.54 31.73
C MET A 1 -6.73 8.78 30.99
N SER A 2 -7.79 9.47 30.54
CA SER A 2 -8.89 8.82 29.80
C SER A 2 -8.43 8.54 28.36
N LYS A 3 -8.38 7.27 27.95
CA LYS A 3 -8.08 6.89 26.57
C LYS A 3 -9.24 7.39 25.70
N LYS A 4 -9.02 8.44 24.89
CA LYS A 4 -9.95 8.83 23.83
C LYS A 4 -10.06 7.64 22.87
N GLN A 5 -11.23 7.00 22.85
CA GLN A 5 -11.57 5.97 21.88
C GLN A 5 -11.71 6.67 20.52
N ASN A 6 -10.81 6.40 19.58
CA ASN A 6 -11.00 6.80 18.18
C ASN A 6 -12.21 6.00 17.66
N LYS A 7 -13.37 6.65 17.54
CA LYS A 7 -14.53 6.04 16.91
C LYS A 7 -14.22 5.89 15.41
N ILE A 8 -13.94 4.66 14.99
CA ILE A 8 -13.81 4.33 13.57
C ILE A 8 -15.20 4.40 12.94
N ASN A 9 -15.34 5.22 11.90
CA ASN A 9 -16.56 5.30 11.13
C ASN A 9 -16.68 4.04 10.24
N PRO A 10 -17.75 3.25 10.35
CA PRO A 10 -17.94 2.03 9.56
C PRO A 10 -17.92 2.29 8.04
N LYS A 11 -18.32 3.48 7.60
CA LYS A 11 -18.31 3.86 6.19
C LYS A 11 -16.88 4.06 5.67
N ASP A 12 -16.04 4.72 6.47
CA ASP A 12 -14.63 4.93 6.11
C ASP A 12 -13.85 3.62 6.11
N SER A 13 -14.18 2.70 7.04
CA SER A 13 -13.62 1.35 7.07
C SER A 13 -13.97 0.54 5.82
N ARG A 14 -15.23 0.58 5.35
CA ARG A 14 -15.63 -0.08 4.09
C ARG A 14 -14.89 0.50 2.89
N ASN A 15 -14.81 1.82 2.79
CA ASN A 15 -14.13 2.48 1.69
C ASN A 15 -12.64 2.09 1.59
N ILE A 16 -11.99 1.73 2.69
CA ILE A 16 -10.60 1.26 2.70
C ILE A 16 -10.54 -0.22 2.28
N ALA A 17 -11.45 -1.06 2.79
CA ALA A 17 -11.45 -2.49 2.51
C ALA A 17 -11.79 -2.82 1.05
N GLU A 18 -12.52 -1.95 0.36
CA GLU A 18 -12.93 -2.11 -1.04
C GLU A 18 -11.96 -1.46 -2.04
N LYS A 19 -10.85 -0.87 -1.57
CA LYS A 19 -9.87 -0.20 -2.43
C LYS A 19 -8.78 -1.15 -2.87
N ASP A 20 -8.65 -1.30 -4.19
CA ASP A 20 -7.48 -1.92 -4.81
C ASP A 20 -6.32 -0.93 -4.95
N TYR A 21 -5.14 -1.49 -5.25
CA TYR A 21 -3.98 -0.70 -5.61
C TYR A 21 -4.24 0.07 -6.91
N GLU A 22 -3.83 1.34 -6.94
CA GLU A 22 -3.93 2.22 -8.10
C GLU A 22 -2.56 2.86 -8.38
N PRO A 23 -2.04 2.85 -9.63
CA PRO A 23 -0.73 3.41 -9.95
C PRO A 23 -0.54 4.88 -9.55
N SER A 24 -1.62 5.65 -9.50
CA SER A 24 -1.61 7.04 -9.04
C SER A 24 -1.21 7.19 -7.56
N GLN A 25 -1.33 6.14 -6.74
CA GLN A 25 -1.03 6.13 -5.31
C GLN A 25 0.46 6.37 -5.01
N TYR A 26 1.37 6.12 -5.96
CA TYR A 26 2.78 6.54 -5.85
C TYR A 26 2.95 8.07 -5.69
N ARG A 27 1.93 8.85 -6.08
CA ARG A 27 1.88 10.31 -5.92
C ARG A 27 0.89 10.74 -4.83
N GLY A 28 0.34 9.77 -4.09
CA GLY A 28 -0.62 10.01 -3.03
C GLY A 28 -0.01 10.79 -1.87
N SER A 29 -0.84 11.61 -1.23
CA SER A 29 -0.42 12.44 -0.09
C SER A 29 -0.84 11.86 1.26
N THR A 30 -1.68 10.82 1.27
CA THR A 30 -2.11 10.17 2.50
C THR A 30 -1.19 9.00 2.85
N GLN A 31 -1.05 8.72 4.15
CA GLN A 31 -0.27 7.58 4.63
C GLN A 31 -0.78 6.23 4.06
N PHE A 32 -2.10 6.10 3.87
CA PHE A 32 -2.69 4.89 3.32
C PHE A 32 -2.27 4.68 1.86
N GLU A 33 -2.34 5.71 1.02
CA GLU A 33 -1.94 5.63 -0.39
C GLU A 33 -0.45 5.32 -0.54
N GLN A 34 0.39 5.98 0.27
CA GLN A 34 1.83 5.73 0.29
C GLN A 34 2.16 4.29 0.71
N GLY A 35 1.49 3.77 1.75
CA GLY A 35 1.68 2.38 2.17
C GLY A 35 1.22 1.35 1.14
N MET A 36 0.11 1.62 0.42
CA MET A 36 -0.35 0.77 -0.69
C MET A 36 0.69 0.75 -1.83
N ALA A 37 1.27 1.90 -2.15
CA ALA A 37 2.29 2.00 -3.18
C ALA A 37 3.60 1.31 -2.79
N GLU A 38 4.05 1.49 -1.54
CA GLU A 38 5.26 0.86 -0.99
C GLU A 38 5.14 -0.67 -0.97
N THR A 39 4.01 -1.20 -0.48
CA THR A 39 3.78 -2.65 -0.47
C THR A 39 3.68 -3.26 -1.87
N HIS A 40 3.08 -2.54 -2.83
CA HIS A 40 3.08 -2.96 -4.23
C HIS A 40 4.49 -3.03 -4.84
N GLU A 41 5.35 -2.06 -4.51
CA GLU A 41 6.76 -2.04 -4.93
C GLU A 41 7.53 -3.20 -4.33
N GLN A 42 7.46 -3.40 -3.00
CA GLN A 42 8.13 -4.51 -2.30
C GLN A 42 7.75 -5.87 -2.88
N VAL A 43 6.45 -6.12 -3.11
CA VAL A 43 5.98 -7.38 -3.73
C VAL A 43 6.50 -7.54 -5.17
N SER A 44 6.51 -6.45 -5.93
CA SER A 44 7.00 -6.45 -7.31
C SER A 44 8.51 -6.73 -7.38
N ASP A 45 9.28 -6.16 -6.45
CA ASP A 45 10.71 -6.33 -6.36
C ASP A 45 11.06 -7.74 -5.91
N ASP A 46 10.41 -8.27 -4.87
CA ASP A 46 10.58 -9.66 -4.43
C ASP A 46 10.28 -10.65 -5.57
N TYR A 47 9.20 -10.41 -6.33
CA TYR A 47 8.86 -11.22 -7.48
C TYR A 47 9.95 -11.15 -8.57
N LYS A 48 10.47 -9.96 -8.89
CA LYS A 48 11.51 -9.79 -9.92
C LYS A 48 12.86 -10.31 -9.48
N GLU A 49 13.26 -10.10 -8.23
CA GLU A 49 14.54 -10.55 -7.69
C GLU A 49 14.61 -12.07 -7.54
N GLY A 50 13.47 -12.70 -7.24
CA GLY A 50 13.32 -14.15 -7.11
C GLY A 50 13.02 -14.90 -8.42
N THR A 51 12.77 -14.20 -9.53
CA THR A 51 12.47 -14.82 -10.83
C THR A 51 13.67 -14.77 -11.79
N ILE A 52 13.68 -15.69 -12.76
CA ILE A 52 14.73 -15.78 -13.80
C ILE A 52 14.80 -14.51 -14.67
N ASP A 53 13.75 -13.69 -14.66
CA ASP A 53 13.66 -12.41 -15.40
C ASP A 53 14.47 -11.26 -14.77
N ARG A 54 15.16 -11.50 -13.65
CA ARG A 54 16.10 -10.54 -13.06
C ARG A 54 17.19 -10.18 -14.08
N LYS A 55 17.05 -9.02 -14.72
CA LYS A 55 18.12 -8.43 -15.55
C LYS A 55 19.28 -8.02 -14.65
N LEU A 56 20.31 -8.85 -14.58
CA LEU A 56 21.61 -8.46 -14.06
C LEU A 56 22.26 -7.52 -15.09
N GLU A 57 22.03 -6.22 -14.97
CA GLU A 57 22.89 -5.26 -15.67
C GLU A 57 24.30 -5.35 -15.08
N LYS A 58 25.30 -5.51 -15.96
CA LYS A 58 26.73 -5.66 -15.63
C LYS A 58 27.39 -4.31 -15.41
#